data_AF-A0AAT9V4B2-F1
#
_entry.id   AF-A0AAT9V4B2-F1
#
_cell.length_a   1.000
_cell.length_b   1.000
_cell.length_c   1.000
_cell.angle_alpha   90.00
_cell.angle_beta   90.00
_cell.angle_gamma   90.00
#
_symmetry.space_group_name_H-M   'P 1'
#
loop_
_entity.id
_entity.type
_entity.pdbx_description
1 polymer ?
#
loop_
_entity_poly.entity_id
_entity_poly.type
_entity_poly.pdbx_seq_one_letter_code
_entity_poly.pdbx_strand_id
1 'polypeptide(L)'
;MKKRVLLIASVILLCWVMIFPMSLLFSRYSIGEPTISFYNIFNVLVSALAFAGLVTTLVLQIEQTRRSNIDSIERSVFELFNTFTSDSFQAVKNDAFLCLLIAVRHKPYGMFLTSRLFPVGRLPFPEKARQIYTQFRPELATASDKELADVDRAARLHLDNILNFFSMLAQRQAAHSVIKQVNFAYDWWRPTLWIIAQLQYEIWTGSETVRQSCRTPLLRETLKTLDDIYGYEPLEPGPAVYAYLRSHPWLREEKLDSAY
;
A
#
# COMPACT_ATOMS: atom_id res chain seq x y z
N MET A 1 17.96 -16.73 22.35
CA MET A 1 17.81 -17.80 21.35
C MET A 1 19.13 -18.28 20.74
N LYS A 2 20.02 -17.41 20.22
CA LYS A 2 21.34 -17.82 19.67
C LYS A 2 22.13 -18.80 20.55
N LYS A 3 22.20 -18.56 21.87
CA LYS A 3 22.87 -19.46 22.83
C LYS A 3 22.23 -20.85 22.93
N ARG A 4 20.89 -20.97 22.80
CA ARG A 4 20.18 -22.25 22.89
C ARG A 4 20.35 -23.08 21.61
N VAL A 5 20.31 -22.44 20.44
CA VAL A 5 20.58 -23.09 19.15
C VAL A 5 22.03 -23.54 19.06
N LEU A 6 22.98 -22.70 19.48
CA LEU A 6 24.39 -23.06 19.55
C LEU A 6 24.60 -24.27 20.47
N LEU A 7 23.95 -24.29 21.64
CA LEU A 7 24.03 -25.40 22.58
C LEU A 7 23.50 -26.70 21.99
N ILE A 8 22.36 -26.67 21.30
CA ILE A 8 21.77 -27.85 20.64
C ILE A 8 22.69 -28.35 19.51
N ALA A 9 23.21 -27.46 18.67
CA ALA A 9 24.13 -27.81 17.59
C ALA A 9 25.45 -28.39 18.14
N SER A 10 25.99 -27.80 19.23
CA SER A 10 27.17 -28.31 19.91
C SER A 10 26.92 -29.70 20.50
N VAL A 11 25.76 -29.95 21.11
CA VAL A 11 25.40 -31.27 21.67
C VAL A 11 25.28 -32.32 20.56
N ILE A 12 24.65 -32.00 19.43
CA ILE A 12 24.55 -32.90 18.28
C ILE A 12 25.93 -33.23 17.71
N LEU A 13 26.80 -32.22 17.57
CA LEU A 13 28.18 -32.41 17.13
C LEU A 13 28.96 -33.31 18.11
N LEU A 14 28.79 -33.09 19.41
CA LEU A 14 29.44 -33.90 20.46
C LEU A 14 28.96 -35.35 20.42
N CYS A 15 27.67 -35.58 20.19
CA CYS A 15 27.13 -36.93 19.97
C CYS A 15 27.76 -37.59 18.74
N TRP A 16 27.91 -36.88 17.62
CA TRP A 16 28.61 -37.40 16.43
C TRP A 16 30.08 -37.73 16.69
N VAL A 17 30.80 -36.83 17.37
CA VAL A 17 32.21 -37.04 17.73
C VAL A 17 32.37 -38.21 18.69
N MET A 18 31.41 -38.47 19.57
CA MET A 18 31.44 -39.59 20.52
C MET A 18 31.04 -40.93 19.89
N ILE A 19 30.20 -40.91 18.84
CA ILE A 19 29.78 -42.13 18.12
C ILE A 19 30.95 -42.76 17.36
N PHE A 20 31.85 -41.96 16.79
CA PHE A 20 33.01 -42.44 16.03
C PHE A 20 34.03 -43.29 16.84
N PRO A 21 34.51 -42.88 18.03
CA PRO A 21 35.38 -43.71 18.86
C PRO A 21 34.62 -44.91 19.45
N MET A 22 33.32 -44.78 19.73
CA MET A 22 32.49 -45.91 20.16
C MET A 22 32.46 -47.01 19.09
N SER A 23 32.24 -46.66 17.81
CA SER A 23 32.19 -47.65 16.73
C SER A 23 33.53 -48.38 16.54
N LEU A 24 34.65 -47.68 16.74
CA LEU A 24 35.99 -48.27 16.74
C LEU A 24 36.26 -49.19 17.94
N LEU A 25 35.75 -48.84 19.12
CA LEU A 25 35.85 -49.67 20.33
C LEU A 25 35.00 -50.94 20.21
N PHE A 26 33.79 -50.85 19.67
CA PHE A 26 32.91 -52.01 19.48
C PHE A 26 33.40 -53.00 18.42
N SER A 27 34.10 -52.53 17.38
CA SER A 27 34.73 -53.39 16.37
C SER A 27 35.81 -54.34 16.94
N ARG A 28 36.39 -54.01 18.10
CA ARG A 28 37.46 -54.80 18.74
C ARG A 28 36.95 -55.88 19.71
N TYR A 29 35.66 -55.89 20.06
CA TYR A 29 35.08 -56.91 20.94
C TYR A 29 34.40 -58.00 20.09
N SER A 30 35.01 -59.19 20.05
CA SER A 30 34.39 -60.39 19.50
C SER A 30 33.27 -60.86 20.44
N ILE A 31 32.03 -60.50 20.13
CA ILE A 31 30.83 -60.88 20.90
C ILE A 31 29.95 -61.73 20.00
N GLY A 32 29.79 -63.00 20.35
CA GLY A 32 28.85 -63.92 19.69
C GLY A 32 27.41 -63.42 19.86
N GLU A 33 26.81 -63.03 18.74
CA GLU A 33 25.42 -62.64 18.42
C GLU A 33 24.39 -62.46 19.56
N PRO A 34 23.59 -61.37 19.54
CA PRO A 34 22.76 -60.99 18.40
C PRO A 34 23.11 -59.60 17.88
N THR A 35 23.91 -59.57 16.83
CA THR A 35 24.36 -58.36 16.14
C THR A 35 23.19 -57.53 15.61
N ILE A 36 22.13 -58.18 15.12
CA ILE A 36 20.97 -57.54 14.49
C ILE A 36 20.29 -56.53 15.42
N SER A 37 20.08 -56.86 16.70
CA SER A 37 19.37 -55.97 17.64
C SER A 37 20.17 -54.71 17.97
N PHE A 38 21.48 -54.86 18.21
CA PHE A 38 22.38 -53.73 18.47
C PHE A 38 22.58 -52.85 17.24
N TYR A 39 22.73 -53.44 16.06
CA TYR A 39 22.79 -52.69 14.80
C TYR A 39 21.48 -51.95 14.52
N ASN A 40 20.33 -52.55 14.82
CA ASN A 40 19.02 -51.89 14.68
C ASN A 40 18.88 -50.71 15.65
N ILE A 41 19.30 -50.84 16.91
CA ILE A 41 19.28 -49.74 17.88
C ILE A 41 20.18 -48.59 17.41
N PHE A 42 21.40 -48.91 16.94
CA PHE A 42 22.33 -47.91 16.42
C PHE A 42 21.79 -47.22 15.15
N ASN A 43 21.20 -47.98 14.23
CA ASN A 43 20.60 -47.45 13.01
C ASN A 43 19.40 -46.55 13.32
N VAL A 44 18.55 -46.93 14.27
CA VAL A 44 17.44 -46.09 14.77
C VAL A 44 17.97 -44.81 15.41
N LEU A 45 19.05 -44.88 16.20
CA LEU A 45 19.64 -43.72 16.85
C LEU A 45 20.26 -42.75 15.84
N VAL A 46 21.00 -43.23 14.84
CA VAL A 46 21.55 -42.42 13.75
C VAL A 46 20.42 -41.80 12.91
N SER A 47 19.38 -42.58 12.60
CA SER A 47 18.22 -42.09 11.86
C SER A 47 17.45 -41.02 12.63
N ALA A 48 17.24 -41.21 13.93
CA ALA A 48 16.60 -40.23 14.81
C ALA A 48 17.43 -38.94 14.94
N LEU A 49 18.75 -39.07 15.03
CA LEU A 49 19.66 -37.92 15.11
C LEU A 49 19.69 -37.13 13.78
N ALA A 50 19.68 -37.83 12.64
CA ALA A 50 19.57 -37.22 11.32
C ALA A 50 18.22 -36.49 11.14
N PHE A 51 17.12 -37.09 11.60
CA PHE A 51 15.80 -36.46 11.60
C PHE A 51 15.76 -35.21 12.50
N ALA A 52 16.36 -35.27 13.70
CA ALA A 52 16.47 -34.11 14.58
C ALA A 52 17.29 -32.97 13.95
N GLY A 53 18.36 -33.31 13.22
CA GLY A 53 19.14 -32.36 12.42
C GLY A 53 18.30 -31.70 11.32
N LEU A 54 17.52 -32.49 10.57
CA LEU A 54 16.62 -32.00 9.53
C LEU A 54 15.54 -31.05 10.08
N VAL A 55 14.87 -31.43 11.18
CA VAL A 55 13.86 -30.59 11.84
C VAL A 55 14.47 -29.26 12.30
N THR A 56 15.67 -29.30 12.90
CA THR A 56 16.37 -28.10 13.34
C THR A 56 16.70 -27.18 12.17
N THR A 57 17.22 -27.74 11.07
CA THR A 57 17.52 -26.98 9.85
C THR A 57 16.27 -26.34 9.26
N LEU A 58 15.16 -27.07 9.19
CA LEU A 58 13.88 -26.54 8.69
C LEU A 58 13.40 -25.35 9.53
N VAL A 59 13.46 -25.46 10.86
CA VAL A 59 13.07 -24.37 11.77
C VAL A 59 13.96 -23.13 11.55
N LEU A 60 15.27 -23.32 11.40
CA LEU A 60 16.19 -22.22 11.13
C LEU A 60 15.95 -21.57 9.76
N GLN A 61 15.65 -22.36 8.73
CA GLN A 61 15.30 -21.85 7.41
C GLN A 61 14.02 -21.00 7.46
N ILE A 62 12.97 -21.48 8.14
CA ILE A 62 11.73 -20.72 8.33
C ILE A 62 12.01 -19.38 9.03
N GLU A 63 12.83 -19.39 10.09
CA GLU A 63 13.17 -18.16 10.80
C GLU A 63 14.03 -17.20 9.96
N GLN A 64 14.96 -17.74 9.16
CA GLN A 64 15.81 -16.94 8.28
C GLN A 64 15.00 -16.32 7.13
N THR A 65 14.10 -17.08 6.51
CA THR A 65 13.15 -16.56 5.50
C THR A 65 12.28 -15.47 6.11
N ARG A 66 11.79 -15.65 7.35
CA ARG A 66 11.00 -14.63 8.04
C ARG A 66 11.79 -13.33 8.23
N ARG A 67 13.06 -13.41 8.65
CA ARG A 67 13.92 -12.22 8.80
C ARG A 67 14.22 -11.56 7.47
N SER A 68 14.60 -12.34 6.45
CA SER A 68 14.84 -11.82 5.10
C SER A 68 13.62 -11.09 4.53
N ASN A 69 12.41 -11.58 4.82
CA ASN A 69 11.17 -10.92 4.42
C ASN A 69 10.98 -9.59 5.16
N ILE A 70 11.27 -9.54 6.46
CA ILE A 70 11.19 -8.29 7.25
C ILE A 70 12.20 -7.27 6.72
N ASP A 71 13.46 -7.66 6.53
CA ASP A 71 14.51 -6.77 6.01
C ASP A 71 14.14 -6.23 4.61
N SER A 72 13.57 -7.09 3.75
CA SER A 72 13.06 -6.68 2.44
C SER A 72 11.90 -5.68 2.54
N ILE A 73 10.97 -5.91 3.48
CA ILE A 73 9.85 -5.01 3.75
C ILE A 73 10.38 -3.65 4.24
N GLU A 74 11.29 -3.63 5.21
CA GLU A 74 11.88 -2.39 5.74
C GLU A 74 12.60 -1.58 4.65
N ARG A 75 13.36 -2.26 3.78
CA ARG A 75 14.00 -1.61 2.63
C ARG A 75 12.98 -1.01 1.67
N SER A 76 11.91 -1.75 1.33
CA SER A 76 10.85 -1.23 0.47
C SER A 76 10.10 -0.06 1.11
N VAL A 77 9.83 -0.11 2.42
CA VAL A 77 9.24 1.00 3.19
C VAL A 77 10.15 2.23 3.09
N PHE A 78 11.45 2.07 3.29
CA PHE A 78 12.41 3.17 3.24
C PHE A 78 12.55 3.77 1.83
N GLU A 79 12.60 2.94 0.79
CA GLU A 79 12.65 3.40 -0.61
C GLU A 79 11.37 4.16 -1.01
N LEU A 80 10.19 3.65 -0.61
CA LEU A 80 8.92 4.33 -0.82
C LEU A 80 8.84 5.65 -0.05
N PHE A 81 9.28 5.66 1.21
CA PHE A 81 9.32 6.86 2.03
C PHE A 81 10.23 7.92 1.41
N ASN A 82 11.45 7.56 0.99
CA ASN A 82 12.38 8.48 0.33
C ASN A 82 11.80 9.05 -0.97
N THR A 83 11.13 8.21 -1.76
CA THR A 83 10.45 8.64 -2.99
C THR A 83 9.33 9.62 -2.65
N PHE A 84 8.51 9.31 -1.65
CA PHE A 84 7.43 10.18 -1.19
C PHE A 84 7.95 11.52 -0.68
N THR A 85 9.07 11.56 0.04
CA THR A 85 9.67 12.80 0.57
C THR A 85 10.51 13.56 -0.45
N SER A 86 10.71 13.03 -1.66
CA SER A 86 11.50 13.71 -2.69
C SER A 86 10.85 15.01 -3.16
N ASP A 87 11.66 16.02 -3.49
CA ASP A 87 11.18 17.33 -3.93
C ASP A 87 10.28 17.24 -5.18
N SER A 88 10.62 16.34 -6.11
CA SER A 88 9.81 16.11 -7.32
C SER A 88 8.43 15.56 -6.98
N PHE A 89 8.34 14.59 -6.06
CA PHE A 89 7.06 14.06 -5.63
C PHE A 89 6.26 15.07 -4.81
N GLN A 90 6.91 15.86 -3.95
CA GLN A 90 6.26 16.91 -3.19
C GLN A 90 5.68 18.01 -4.09
N ALA A 91 6.36 18.37 -5.19
CA ALA A 91 5.82 19.28 -6.20
C ALA A 91 4.56 18.72 -6.87
N VAL A 92 4.61 17.47 -7.33
CA VAL A 92 3.44 16.78 -7.92
C VAL A 92 2.27 16.72 -6.92
N LYS A 93 2.56 16.38 -5.66
CA LYS A 93 1.57 16.37 -4.58
C LYS A 93 0.91 17.74 -4.42
N ASN A 94 1.69 18.81 -4.32
CA ASN A 94 1.18 20.15 -4.06
C ASN A 94 0.28 20.64 -5.20
N ASP A 95 0.66 20.38 -6.45
CA ASP A 95 -0.15 20.75 -7.61
C ASP A 95 -1.43 19.91 -7.72
N ALA A 96 -1.35 18.60 -7.49
CA ALA A 96 -2.52 17.73 -7.44
C ALA A 96 -3.50 18.18 -6.35
N PHE A 97 -2.98 18.51 -5.17
CA PHE A 97 -3.78 18.95 -4.04
C PHE A 97 -4.41 20.33 -4.25
N LEU A 98 -3.75 21.24 -4.99
CA LEU A 98 -4.35 22.51 -5.40
C LEU A 98 -5.67 22.29 -6.16
N CYS A 99 -5.70 21.39 -7.15
CA CYS A 99 -6.94 21.08 -7.86
C CYS A 99 -8.02 20.54 -6.91
N LEU A 100 -7.65 19.69 -5.96
CA LEU A 100 -8.58 19.12 -4.99
C LEU A 100 -9.15 20.18 -4.03
N LEU A 101 -8.31 21.10 -3.54
CA LEU A 101 -8.75 22.20 -2.68
C LEU A 101 -9.72 23.15 -3.40
N ILE A 102 -9.48 23.43 -4.68
CA ILE A 102 -10.40 24.24 -5.48
C ILE A 102 -11.72 23.49 -5.68
N ALA A 103 -11.69 22.17 -5.88
CA ALA A 103 -12.89 21.35 -5.93
C ALA A 103 -13.67 21.41 -4.61
N VAL A 104 -13.01 21.31 -3.46
CA VAL A 104 -13.65 21.45 -2.12
C VAL A 104 -14.42 22.77 -2.00
N ARG A 105 -13.83 23.88 -2.44
CA ARG A 105 -14.44 25.23 -2.32
C ARG A 105 -15.44 25.58 -3.42
N HIS A 106 -15.53 24.77 -4.47
CA HIS A 106 -16.38 25.07 -5.62
C HIS A 106 -16.83 23.83 -6.36
N LYS A 107 -18.05 23.40 -6.07
CA LYS A 107 -18.66 22.21 -6.67
C LYS A 107 -18.66 22.22 -8.19
N PRO A 108 -18.95 23.33 -8.90
CA PRO A 108 -18.84 23.37 -10.36
C PRO A 108 -17.43 23.07 -10.88
N TYR A 109 -16.39 23.49 -10.17
CA TYR A 109 -15.02 23.13 -10.52
C TYR A 109 -14.73 21.67 -10.20
N GLY A 110 -15.22 21.14 -9.08
CA GLY A 110 -15.16 19.70 -8.80
C GLY A 110 -15.82 18.85 -9.88
N MET A 111 -16.98 19.28 -10.40
CA MET A 111 -17.66 18.64 -11.53
C MET A 111 -16.85 18.73 -12.82
N PHE A 112 -16.29 19.91 -13.13
CA PHE A 112 -15.36 20.08 -14.24
C PHE A 112 -14.19 19.11 -14.15
N LEU A 113 -13.48 19.11 -13.02
CA LEU A 113 -12.32 18.27 -12.74
C LEU A 113 -12.67 16.78 -12.94
N THR A 114 -13.77 16.34 -12.33
CA THR A 114 -14.23 14.96 -12.39
C THR A 114 -14.66 14.55 -13.80
N SER A 115 -15.30 15.45 -14.56
CA SER A 115 -15.68 15.17 -15.95
C SER A 115 -14.48 14.90 -16.86
N ARG A 116 -13.27 15.37 -16.50
CA ARG A 116 -12.04 15.11 -17.26
C ARG A 116 -11.50 13.70 -17.06
N LEU A 117 -11.92 12.99 -16.02
CA LEU A 117 -11.62 11.57 -15.82
C LEU A 117 -12.31 10.66 -16.86
N PHE A 118 -13.29 11.20 -17.59
CA PHE A 118 -13.96 10.52 -18.67
C PHE A 118 -13.49 11.03 -20.05
N PRO A 119 -13.40 10.14 -21.06
CA PRO A 119 -13.12 10.54 -22.44
C PRO A 119 -14.25 11.36 -23.07
N VAL A 120 -15.49 11.19 -22.60
CA VAL A 120 -16.71 11.85 -23.12
C VAL A 120 -17.45 12.60 -22.01
N GLY A 121 -18.31 13.56 -22.36
CA GLY A 121 -19.12 14.31 -21.38
C GLY A 121 -18.33 15.38 -20.60
N ARG A 122 -17.25 15.90 -21.17
CA ARG A 122 -16.36 16.88 -20.53
C ARG A 122 -17.05 18.24 -20.38
N LEU A 123 -17.05 18.78 -19.16
CA LEU A 123 -17.62 20.08 -18.84
C LEU A 123 -16.61 21.22 -19.14
N PRO A 124 -17.08 22.45 -19.44
CA PRO A 124 -16.21 23.61 -19.62
C PRO A 124 -15.59 24.06 -18.29
N PHE A 125 -14.46 24.78 -18.37
CA PHE A 125 -13.84 25.38 -17.19
C PHE A 125 -14.77 26.45 -16.61
N PRO A 126 -15.09 26.43 -15.31
CA PRO A 126 -16.05 27.37 -14.75
C PRO A 126 -15.40 28.72 -14.42
N GLU A 127 -16.01 29.82 -14.89
CA GLU A 127 -15.45 31.18 -14.78
C GLU A 127 -15.10 31.60 -13.34
N LYS A 128 -15.96 31.25 -12.37
CA LYS A 128 -15.75 31.58 -10.96
C LYS A 128 -14.57 30.85 -10.31
N ALA A 129 -14.06 29.78 -10.93
CA ALA A 129 -12.88 29.08 -10.39
C ALA A 129 -11.63 29.95 -10.41
N ARG A 130 -11.52 30.93 -11.33
CA ARG A 130 -10.39 31.87 -11.36
C ARG A 130 -10.19 32.57 -10.03
N GLN A 131 -11.27 33.07 -9.42
CA GLN A 131 -11.18 33.78 -8.13
C GLN A 131 -10.63 32.89 -7.02
N ILE A 132 -10.96 31.59 -7.05
CA ILE A 132 -10.49 30.62 -6.06
C ILE A 132 -9.04 30.23 -6.34
N TYR A 133 -8.68 30.03 -7.60
CA TYR A 133 -7.29 29.86 -8.03
C TYR A 133 -6.40 30.98 -7.48
N THR A 134 -6.83 32.23 -7.62
CA THR A 134 -6.06 33.39 -7.16
C THR A 134 -5.96 33.50 -5.63
N GLN A 135 -6.86 32.86 -4.87
CA GLN A 135 -6.73 32.78 -3.41
C GLN A 135 -5.61 31.85 -2.97
N PHE A 136 -5.37 30.77 -3.73
CA PHE A 136 -4.30 29.81 -3.44
C PHE A 136 -2.97 30.16 -4.13
N ARG A 137 -3.05 30.83 -5.28
CA ARG A 137 -1.92 31.26 -6.13
C ARG A 137 -2.10 32.74 -6.50
N PRO A 138 -1.82 33.69 -5.59
CA PRO A 138 -1.99 35.13 -5.84
C PRO A 138 -1.23 35.63 -7.08
N GLU A 139 -0.13 34.99 -7.43
CA GLU A 139 0.67 35.25 -8.63
C GLU A 139 -0.13 35.10 -9.95
N LEU A 140 -1.24 34.35 -9.94
CA LEU A 140 -2.10 34.16 -11.12
C LEU A 140 -3.18 35.25 -11.26
N ALA A 141 -3.21 36.25 -10.37
CA ALA A 141 -4.24 37.31 -10.42
C ALA A 141 -4.21 38.11 -11.72
N THR A 142 -3.02 38.34 -12.28
CA THR A 142 -2.81 39.05 -13.54
C THR A 142 -2.56 38.13 -14.73
N ALA A 143 -2.63 36.81 -14.53
CA ALA A 143 -2.38 35.84 -15.59
C ALA A 143 -3.53 35.82 -16.60
N SER A 144 -3.17 35.68 -17.88
CA SER A 144 -4.11 35.50 -18.98
C SER A 144 -4.95 34.22 -18.82
N ASP A 145 -6.08 34.13 -19.52
CA ASP A 145 -6.91 32.92 -19.54
C ASP A 145 -6.14 31.69 -20.02
N LYS A 146 -5.22 31.88 -20.96
CA LYS A 146 -4.38 30.82 -21.49
C LYS A 146 -3.39 30.29 -20.44
N GLU A 147 -2.69 31.19 -19.75
CA GLU A 147 -1.74 30.82 -18.70
C GLU A 147 -2.44 30.09 -17.55
N LEU A 148 -3.62 30.57 -17.13
CA LEU A 148 -4.39 29.89 -16.10
C LEU A 148 -4.83 28.47 -16.54
N ALA A 149 -5.27 28.32 -17.80
CA ALA A 149 -5.65 27.03 -18.36
C ALA A 149 -4.46 26.06 -18.46
N ASP A 150 -3.26 26.56 -18.77
CA ASP A 150 -2.03 25.76 -18.83
C ASP A 150 -1.61 25.31 -17.43
N VAL A 151 -1.70 26.19 -16.42
CA VAL A 151 -1.43 25.85 -15.01
C VAL A 151 -2.45 24.83 -14.48
N ASP A 152 -3.74 25.05 -14.72
CA ASP A 152 -4.82 24.09 -14.38
C ASP A 152 -4.55 22.73 -15.03
N ARG A 153 -4.19 22.72 -16.32
CA ARG A 153 -3.88 21.48 -17.04
C ARG A 153 -2.69 20.75 -16.43
N ALA A 154 -1.61 21.45 -16.10
CA ALA A 154 -0.44 20.86 -15.47
C ALA A 154 -0.80 20.24 -14.11
N ALA A 155 -1.53 20.98 -13.28
CA ALA A 155 -1.98 20.50 -11.97
C ALA A 155 -2.91 19.27 -12.07
N ARG A 156 -3.80 19.23 -13.08
CA ARG A 156 -4.64 18.06 -13.37
C ARG A 156 -3.84 16.85 -13.82
N LEU A 157 -2.78 17.02 -14.61
CA LEU A 157 -1.88 15.91 -14.97
C LEU A 157 -1.17 15.34 -13.74
N HIS A 158 -0.77 16.20 -12.80
CA HIS A 158 -0.24 15.76 -11.50
C HIS A 158 -1.29 15.03 -10.67
N LEU A 159 -2.55 15.47 -10.67
CA LEU A 159 -3.64 14.74 -10.03
C LEU A 159 -3.84 13.35 -10.65
N ASP A 160 -3.85 13.23 -11.98
CA ASP A 160 -3.95 11.93 -12.65
C ASP A 160 -2.82 10.97 -12.24
N ASN A 161 -1.59 11.48 -12.09
CA ASN A 161 -0.47 10.71 -11.57
C ASN A 161 -0.71 10.21 -10.14
N ILE A 162 -1.27 11.06 -9.27
CA ILE A 162 -1.62 10.69 -7.88
C ILE A 162 -2.75 9.65 -7.85
N LEU A 163 -3.78 9.79 -8.70
CA LEU A 163 -4.86 8.80 -8.80
C LEU A 163 -4.34 7.44 -9.29
N ASN A 164 -3.45 7.44 -10.28
CA ASN A 164 -2.79 6.24 -10.78
C ASN A 164 -1.90 5.60 -9.70
N PHE A 165 -1.18 6.41 -8.93
CA PHE A 165 -0.39 5.96 -7.80
C PHE A 165 -1.27 5.23 -6.77
N PHE A 166 -2.39 5.84 -6.34
CA PHE A 166 -3.33 5.20 -5.41
C PHE A 166 -3.99 3.95 -5.97
N SER A 167 -4.33 3.94 -7.27
CA SER A 167 -4.84 2.74 -7.95
C SER A 167 -3.82 1.60 -7.94
N MET A 168 -2.54 1.91 -8.20
CA MET A 168 -1.46 0.93 -8.13
C MET A 168 -1.26 0.40 -6.71
N LEU A 169 -1.35 1.26 -5.69
CA LEU A 169 -1.26 0.83 -4.29
C LEU A 169 -2.41 -0.12 -3.91
N ALA A 170 -3.64 0.22 -4.28
CA ALA A 170 -4.82 -0.59 -3.99
C ALA A 170 -4.74 -2.02 -4.59
N GLN A 171 -4.09 -2.20 -5.74
CA GLN A 171 -4.01 -3.50 -6.40
C GLN A 171 -2.93 -4.44 -5.82
N ARG A 172 -1.99 -3.93 -5.00
CA ARG A 172 -0.83 -4.70 -4.51
C ARG A 172 -1.08 -5.37 -3.17
N GLN A 173 -1.85 -6.46 -3.18
CA GLN A 173 -2.18 -7.27 -1.99
C GLN A 173 -0.94 -7.69 -1.17
N ALA A 174 0.13 -8.11 -1.84
CA ALA A 174 1.37 -8.53 -1.18
C ALA A 174 2.10 -7.41 -0.41
N ALA A 175 1.75 -6.13 -0.66
CA ALA A 175 2.38 -4.97 -0.06
C ALA A 175 1.48 -4.25 0.96
N HIS A 176 0.31 -4.79 1.34
CA HIS A 176 -0.61 -4.14 2.29
C HIS A 176 0.07 -3.70 3.59
N SER A 177 0.93 -4.54 4.17
CA SER A 177 1.67 -4.22 5.39
C SER A 177 2.64 -3.04 5.21
N VAL A 178 3.34 -2.98 4.07
CA VAL A 178 4.24 -1.89 3.68
C VAL A 178 3.46 -0.58 3.50
N ILE A 179 2.35 -0.64 2.76
CA ILE A 179 1.50 0.52 2.44
C ILE A 179 0.91 1.12 3.71
N LYS A 180 0.43 0.26 4.63
CA LYS A 180 -0.10 0.67 5.92
C LYS A 180 0.96 1.36 6.80
N GLN A 181 2.21 0.92 6.76
CA GLN A 181 3.30 1.50 7.54
C GLN A 181 3.74 2.88 7.04
N VAL A 182 3.77 3.12 5.73
CA VAL A 182 4.18 4.42 5.16
C VAL A 182 3.10 5.50 5.33
N ASN A 183 1.84 5.11 5.46
CA ASN A 183 0.65 5.95 5.64
C ASN A 183 0.33 6.95 4.51
N PHE A 184 1.29 7.36 3.68
CA PHE A 184 1.15 8.28 2.52
C PHE A 184 0.28 9.54 2.75
N ALA A 185 0.11 9.94 4.03
CA ALA A 185 -0.86 10.94 4.47
C ALA A 185 -2.29 10.70 3.94
N TYR A 186 -2.75 9.44 3.92
CA TYR A 186 -4.05 9.08 3.35
C TYR A 186 -5.22 9.87 3.96
N ASP A 187 -5.18 10.19 5.26
CA ASP A 187 -6.16 11.01 5.97
C ASP A 187 -6.41 12.37 5.31
N TRP A 188 -5.40 12.96 4.66
CA TRP A 188 -5.52 14.24 3.96
C TRP A 188 -6.13 14.07 2.56
N TRP A 189 -5.82 12.96 1.89
CA TRP A 189 -6.34 12.65 0.57
C TRP A 189 -7.77 12.14 0.62
N ARG A 190 -8.08 11.27 1.58
CA ARG A 190 -9.34 10.55 1.70
C ARG A 190 -10.57 11.44 1.53
N PRO A 191 -10.77 12.54 2.29
CA PRO A 191 -11.97 13.37 2.14
C PRO A 191 -12.09 14.01 0.75
N THR A 192 -10.99 14.51 0.20
CA THR A 192 -11.01 15.16 -1.12
C THR A 192 -11.19 14.16 -2.26
N LEU A 193 -10.59 12.98 -2.17
CA LEU A 193 -10.78 11.91 -3.14
C LEU A 193 -12.20 11.35 -3.08
N TRP A 194 -12.83 11.29 -1.90
CA TRP A 194 -14.24 10.91 -1.78
C TRP A 194 -15.21 11.94 -2.40
N ILE A 195 -14.87 13.24 -2.40
CA ILE A 195 -15.60 14.25 -3.20
C ILE A 195 -15.56 13.86 -4.67
N ILE A 196 -14.36 13.63 -5.23
CA ILE A 196 -14.21 13.27 -6.64
C ILE A 196 -14.91 11.94 -6.95
N ALA A 197 -14.80 10.94 -6.08
CA ALA A 197 -15.44 9.64 -6.26
C ALA A 197 -16.99 9.76 -6.26
N GLN A 198 -17.55 10.60 -5.38
CA GLN A 198 -18.98 10.86 -5.34
C GLN A 198 -19.47 11.58 -6.61
N LEU A 199 -18.77 12.64 -7.03
CA LEU A 199 -19.10 13.35 -8.26
C LEU A 199 -18.93 12.44 -9.49
N GLN A 200 -17.94 11.54 -9.48
CA GLN A 200 -17.69 10.62 -10.57
C GLN A 200 -18.85 9.63 -10.70
N TYR A 201 -19.34 9.13 -9.56
CA TYR A 201 -20.52 8.28 -9.50
C TYR A 201 -21.78 8.98 -10.00
N GLU A 202 -21.97 10.26 -9.67
CA GLU A 202 -23.11 11.06 -10.15
C GLU A 202 -23.06 11.30 -11.67
N ILE A 203 -21.90 11.65 -12.21
CA ILE A 203 -21.72 11.82 -13.66
C ILE A 203 -21.95 10.48 -14.38
N TRP A 204 -21.40 9.40 -13.85
CA TRP A 204 -21.56 8.06 -14.42
C TRP A 204 -23.02 7.62 -14.39
N THR A 205 -23.72 7.71 -13.25
CA THR A 205 -25.14 7.34 -13.17
C THR A 205 -26.05 8.25 -14.00
N GLY A 206 -25.76 9.55 -14.06
CA GLY A 206 -26.55 10.54 -14.78
C GLY A 206 -26.38 10.56 -16.31
N SER A 207 -25.35 9.92 -16.86
CA SER A 207 -25.08 9.94 -18.31
C SER A 207 -24.96 8.55 -18.92
N GLU A 208 -25.93 8.18 -19.77
CA GLU A 208 -25.90 6.91 -20.51
C GLU A 208 -24.65 6.81 -21.41
N THR A 209 -24.29 7.89 -22.09
CA THR A 209 -23.11 7.95 -22.96
C THR A 209 -21.82 7.62 -22.20
N VAL A 210 -21.68 8.15 -20.98
CA VAL A 210 -20.52 7.86 -20.12
C VAL A 210 -20.50 6.39 -19.71
N ARG A 211 -21.63 5.81 -19.29
CA ARG A 211 -21.72 4.40 -18.89
C ARG A 211 -21.37 3.44 -20.01
N GLN A 212 -21.84 3.72 -21.22
CA GLN A 212 -21.59 2.85 -22.37
C GLN A 212 -20.13 2.95 -22.86
N SER A 213 -19.55 4.15 -22.81
CA SER A 213 -18.23 4.41 -23.37
C SER A 213 -17.07 4.17 -22.39
N CYS A 214 -17.33 4.24 -21.09
CA CYS A 214 -16.28 4.22 -20.05
C CYS A 214 -16.41 2.96 -19.19
N ARG A 215 -15.48 2.00 -19.38
CA ARG A 215 -15.42 0.75 -18.61
C ARG A 215 -14.38 0.75 -17.49
N THR A 216 -13.60 1.83 -17.36
CA THR A 216 -12.58 1.95 -16.32
C THR A 216 -13.25 1.88 -14.93
N PRO A 217 -12.66 1.16 -13.96
CA PRO A 217 -13.13 1.16 -12.59
C PRO A 217 -13.25 2.60 -12.06
N LEU A 218 -14.35 2.87 -11.35
CA LEU A 218 -14.55 4.15 -10.69
C LEU A 218 -13.58 4.29 -9.52
N LEU A 219 -13.17 5.52 -9.21
CA LEU A 219 -12.23 5.85 -8.14
C LEU A 219 -12.67 5.27 -6.78
N ARG A 220 -13.98 5.18 -6.55
CA ARG A 220 -14.53 4.56 -5.33
C ARG A 220 -14.02 3.14 -5.08
N GLU A 221 -13.76 2.34 -6.12
CA GLU A 221 -13.28 0.95 -5.96
C GLU A 221 -11.84 0.94 -5.43
N THR A 222 -11.02 1.89 -5.89
CA THR A 222 -9.69 2.15 -5.35
C THR A 222 -9.78 2.61 -3.89
N LEU A 223 -10.67 3.57 -3.59
CA LEU A 223 -10.83 4.11 -2.23
C LEU A 223 -11.34 3.08 -1.24
N LYS A 224 -12.26 2.18 -1.63
CA LYS A 224 -12.71 1.08 -0.77
C LYS A 224 -11.56 0.17 -0.35
N THR A 225 -10.68 -0.16 -1.29
CA THR A 225 -9.50 -0.98 -1.01
C THR A 225 -8.50 -0.25 -0.10
N LEU A 226 -8.28 1.05 -0.32
CA LEU A 226 -7.41 1.85 0.54
C LEU A 226 -8.01 2.03 1.94
N ASP A 227 -9.32 2.26 2.04
CA ASP A 227 -10.04 2.33 3.31
C ASP A 227 -9.86 1.03 4.11
N ASP A 228 -9.94 -0.14 3.47
CA ASP A 228 -9.65 -1.43 4.11
C ASP A 228 -8.19 -1.53 4.62
N ILE A 229 -7.21 -1.15 3.79
CA ILE A 229 -5.79 -1.15 4.17
C ILE A 229 -5.53 -0.27 5.39
N TYR A 230 -6.10 0.93 5.41
CA TYR A 230 -5.89 1.93 6.46
C TYR A 230 -6.84 1.76 7.67
N GLY A 231 -7.86 0.90 7.56
CA GLY A 231 -8.78 0.59 8.66
C GLY A 231 -9.91 1.61 8.81
N TYR A 232 -10.33 2.26 7.72
CA TYR A 232 -11.50 3.13 7.70
C TYR A 232 -12.78 2.33 7.43
N GLU A 233 -13.90 2.85 7.94
CA GLU A 233 -15.21 2.32 7.58
C GLU A 233 -15.50 2.55 6.09
N PRO A 234 -16.01 1.53 5.37
CA PRO A 234 -16.38 1.66 3.97
C PRO A 234 -17.44 2.75 3.78
N LEU A 235 -17.22 3.63 2.82
CA LEU A 235 -18.24 4.58 2.37
C LEU A 235 -18.91 4.07 1.09
N GLU A 236 -20.24 4.18 1.06
CA GLU A 236 -21.03 3.91 -0.14
C GLU A 236 -21.50 5.22 -0.78
N PRO A 237 -21.43 5.35 -2.12
CA PRO A 237 -21.86 6.55 -2.81
C PRO A 237 -23.31 6.93 -2.50
N GLY A 238 -23.56 8.24 -2.43
CA GLY A 238 -24.88 8.82 -2.15
C GLY A 238 -24.89 9.62 -0.84
N PRO A 239 -26.01 9.59 -0.08
CA PRO A 239 -26.18 10.45 1.09
C PRO A 239 -25.12 10.25 2.19
N ALA A 240 -24.59 9.04 2.34
CA ALA A 240 -23.58 8.72 3.35
C ALA A 240 -22.26 9.47 3.12
N VAL A 241 -21.79 9.55 1.86
CA VAL A 241 -20.60 10.33 1.52
C VAL A 241 -20.83 11.81 1.82
N TYR A 242 -21.98 12.38 1.44
CA TYR A 242 -22.27 13.78 1.73
C TYR A 242 -22.37 14.09 3.23
N ALA A 243 -22.95 13.17 4.02
CA ALA A 243 -22.95 13.30 5.47
C ALA A 243 -21.52 13.28 6.05
N TYR A 244 -20.66 12.37 5.57
CA TYR A 244 -19.24 12.33 5.91
C TYR A 244 -18.52 13.63 5.54
N LEU A 245 -18.70 14.14 4.31
CA LEU A 245 -18.05 15.36 3.85
C LEU A 245 -18.46 16.59 4.67
N ARG A 246 -19.75 16.78 4.96
CA ARG A 246 -20.26 17.92 5.74
C ARG A 246 -19.89 17.86 7.22
N SER A 247 -19.67 16.66 7.75
CA SER A 247 -19.26 16.45 9.14
C SER A 247 -17.75 16.52 9.34
N HIS A 248 -16.95 16.37 8.28
CA HIS A 248 -15.50 16.33 8.37
C HIS A 248 -14.90 17.68 8.83
N PRO A 249 -14.18 17.74 9.97
CA PRO A 249 -13.66 18.99 10.52
C PRO A 249 -12.75 19.76 9.54
N TRP A 250 -11.80 19.05 8.92
CA TRP A 250 -10.85 19.66 7.99
C TRP A 250 -11.54 20.26 6.74
N LEU A 251 -12.62 19.65 6.23
CA LEU A 251 -13.35 20.22 5.08
C LEU A 251 -14.10 21.50 5.47
N ARG A 252 -14.54 21.62 6.73
CA ARG A 252 -15.16 22.85 7.24
C ARG A 252 -14.15 23.98 7.33
N GLU A 253 -12.94 23.70 7.80
CA GLU A 253 -11.83 24.66 7.82
C GLU A 253 -11.47 25.12 6.40
N GLU A 254 -11.45 24.18 5.46
CA GLU A 254 -11.21 24.47 4.03
C GLU A 254 -12.40 25.12 3.30
N LYS A 255 -13.48 25.46 4.01
CA LYS A 255 -14.68 26.12 3.47
C LYS A 255 -15.35 25.32 2.35
N LEU A 256 -15.68 24.05 2.65
CA LEU A 256 -16.48 23.20 1.77
C LEU A 256 -17.68 23.96 1.19
N ASP A 257 -17.84 23.90 -0.14
CA ASP A 257 -18.96 24.53 -0.82
C ASP A 257 -20.29 23.99 -0.29
N SER A 258 -21.19 24.89 0.11
CA SER A 258 -22.53 24.57 0.61
C SER A 258 -23.38 23.75 -0.37
N ALA A 259 -23.02 23.71 -1.65
CA ALA A 259 -23.69 22.89 -2.66
C ALA A 259 -23.37 21.39 -2.56
N TYR A 260 -22.37 20.99 -1.76
CA TYR A 260 -22.06 19.59 -1.45
C TYR A 260 -23.03 19.00 -0.42
#